data_AF-A0A843E5Z4-F1
#
_entry.id   AF-A0A843E5Z4-F1
#
_cell.length_a   1.000
_cell.length_b   1.000
_cell.length_c   1.000
_cell.angle_alpha   90.00
_cell.angle_beta   90.00
_cell.angle_gamma   90.00
#
_symmetry.space_group_name_H-M   'P 1'
#
loop_
_entity.id
_entity.type
_entity.pdbx_description
1 polymer ?
#
loop_
_entity_poly.entity_id
_entity_poly.type
_entity_poly.pdbx_seq_one_letter_code
_entity_poly.pdbx_strand_id
1 'polypeptide(L)'
;ISHGVYYTAATEIDDAFNPRMAWKRYYRYIVPEFGIDLDKFIMAAKLFEGHHDFKRFAKNETGRSTVMAIDSIDVRYENGLIITDFCADYFLWNQIRRIMAAILQVSKGMSSMDDVKAKLAGEDGTFGIAKPDGLTLLDVTYPDLEFKRPDILPYEKRLRRDLYLDSVRRMFHKSL
;
A
#
# COMPACT_ATOMS: atom_id res chain seq x y z
N ILE A 1 -10.47 -23.96 -11.33
CA ILE A 1 -10.29 -22.50 -11.50
C ILE A 1 -10.70 -21.83 -10.20
N SER A 2 -9.76 -21.26 -9.46
CA SER A 2 -10.05 -20.46 -8.27
C SER A 2 -10.78 -19.18 -8.70
N HIS A 3 -11.96 -18.94 -8.11
CA HIS A 3 -12.71 -17.72 -8.42
C HIS A 3 -11.93 -16.50 -7.93
N GLY A 4 -11.57 -15.59 -8.83
CA GLY A 4 -10.89 -14.34 -8.48
C GLY A 4 -9.36 -14.41 -8.40
N VAL A 5 -8.74 -15.54 -8.72
CA VAL A 5 -7.28 -15.64 -8.86
C VAL A 5 -6.94 -15.82 -10.33
N TYR A 6 -6.04 -14.97 -10.82
CA TYR A 6 -5.62 -14.95 -12.22
C TYR A 6 -4.11 -14.94 -12.31
N TYR A 7 -3.56 -15.72 -13.23
CA TYR A 7 -2.17 -15.61 -13.65
C TYR A 7 -2.11 -14.55 -14.75
N THR A 8 -1.38 -13.46 -14.49
CA THR A 8 -1.32 -12.30 -15.39
C THR A 8 -0.04 -12.25 -16.20
N ALA A 9 1.00 -12.96 -15.76
CA ALA A 9 2.29 -13.05 -16.42
C ALA A 9 3.08 -14.28 -15.94
N ALA A 10 4.10 -14.68 -16.70
CA ALA A 10 5.02 -15.76 -16.34
C ALA A 10 6.45 -15.48 -16.85
N THR A 11 7.44 -16.07 -16.19
CA THR A 11 8.84 -16.09 -16.64
C THR A 11 9.44 -17.45 -16.31
N GLU A 12 10.47 -17.85 -17.06
CA GLU A 12 11.31 -18.98 -16.70
C GLU A 12 12.31 -18.55 -15.61
N ILE A 13 12.66 -19.49 -14.74
CA ILE A 13 13.55 -19.27 -13.59
C ILE A 13 14.52 -20.45 -13.47
N ASP A 14 15.65 -20.22 -12.81
CA ASP A 14 16.57 -21.27 -12.38
C ASP A 14 16.05 -21.97 -11.10
N ASP A 15 16.45 -23.22 -10.87
CA ASP A 15 16.07 -24.00 -9.69
C ASP A 15 16.49 -23.37 -8.36
N ALA A 16 17.55 -22.54 -8.36
CA ALA A 16 18.02 -21.82 -7.18
C ALA A 16 17.18 -20.55 -6.87
N PHE A 17 16.24 -20.17 -7.74
CA PHE A 17 15.46 -18.95 -7.55
C PHE A 17 14.59 -19.00 -6.29
N ASN A 18 14.71 -17.96 -5.45
CA ASN A 18 13.88 -17.79 -4.28
C ASN A 18 12.96 -16.57 -4.44
N PRO A 19 11.63 -16.74 -4.59
CA PRO A 19 10.71 -15.63 -4.78
C PRO A 19 10.65 -14.67 -3.58
N ARG A 20 11.13 -15.06 -2.39
CA ARG A 20 11.21 -14.15 -1.24
C ARG A 20 12.37 -13.17 -1.34
N MET A 21 13.41 -13.48 -2.12
CA MET A 21 14.57 -12.61 -2.38
C MET A 21 14.26 -11.62 -3.49
N ALA A 22 13.22 -10.81 -3.27
CA ALA A 22 12.83 -9.74 -4.18
C ALA A 22 13.69 -8.48 -3.97
N TRP A 23 13.84 -7.71 -5.03
CA TRP A 23 14.53 -6.41 -5.02
C TRP A 23 13.66 -5.32 -4.38
N LYS A 24 12.45 -5.12 -4.89
CA LYS A 24 11.50 -4.14 -4.35
C LYS A 24 10.10 -4.72 -4.29
N ARG A 25 9.30 -4.16 -3.38
CA ARG A 25 7.87 -4.41 -3.26
C ARG A 25 7.13 -3.09 -3.38
N TYR A 26 6.08 -3.10 -4.18
CA TYR A 26 5.21 -1.96 -4.42
C TYR A 26 3.85 -2.24 -3.83
N TYR A 27 3.39 -1.40 -2.92
CA TYR A 27 2.07 -1.49 -2.34
C TYR A 27 1.27 -0.22 -2.59
N ARG A 28 -0.05 -0.36 -2.65
CA ARG A 28 -1.00 0.74 -2.72
C ARG A 28 -1.94 0.69 -1.54
N TYR A 29 -2.23 1.83 -0.95
CA TYR A 29 -3.31 2.01 0.00
C TYR A 29 -4.29 3.08 -0.50
N ILE A 30 -5.57 2.74 -0.61
CA ILE A 30 -6.62 3.65 -1.10
C ILE A 30 -7.60 3.98 0.03
N VAL A 31 -7.91 5.26 0.19
CA VAL A 31 -8.95 5.76 1.11
C VAL A 31 -9.85 6.79 0.43
N PRO A 32 -11.11 6.94 0.86
CA PRO A 32 -11.93 8.08 0.46
C PRO A 32 -11.32 9.39 1.00
N GLU A 33 -11.44 10.46 0.23
CA GLU A 33 -10.95 11.79 0.66
C GLU A 33 -11.81 12.45 1.73
N PHE A 34 -13.05 11.97 1.92
CA PHE A 34 -14.03 12.66 2.73
C PHE A 34 -13.55 12.82 4.18
N GLY A 35 -13.48 14.08 4.64
CA GLY A 35 -13.02 14.42 5.99
C GLY A 35 -11.51 14.30 6.19
N ILE A 36 -10.71 14.34 5.12
CA ILE A 36 -9.25 14.30 5.16
C ILE A 36 -8.68 15.68 4.80
N ASP A 37 -7.82 16.22 5.66
CA ASP A 37 -6.95 17.35 5.34
C ASP A 37 -5.76 16.83 4.50
N LEU A 38 -5.78 17.13 3.20
CA LEU A 38 -4.83 16.57 2.23
C LEU A 38 -3.40 17.05 2.48
N ASP A 39 -3.20 18.30 2.89
CA ASP A 39 -1.88 18.86 3.17
C ASP A 39 -1.26 18.14 4.37
N LYS A 40 -2.04 17.95 5.44
CA LYS A 40 -1.61 17.13 6.59
C LYS A 40 -1.38 15.68 6.21
N PHE A 41 -2.17 15.12 5.32
CA PHE A 41 -1.97 13.75 4.84
C PHE A 41 -0.61 13.61 4.15
N ILE A 42 -0.31 14.49 3.20
CA ILE A 42 0.94 14.48 2.43
C ILE A 42 2.15 14.71 3.35
N MET A 43 2.07 15.71 4.22
CA MET A 43 3.15 16.00 5.17
C MET A 43 3.39 14.82 6.12
N ALA A 44 2.34 14.13 6.58
CA ALA A 44 2.47 12.99 7.49
C ALA A 44 3.05 11.77 6.78
N ALA A 45 2.67 11.54 5.51
CA ALA A 45 3.23 10.49 4.68
C ALA A 45 4.75 10.65 4.52
N LYS A 46 5.22 11.87 4.26
CA LYS A 46 6.65 12.18 4.08
C LYS A 46 7.52 11.92 5.31
N LEU A 47 6.95 11.90 6.52
CA LEU A 47 7.71 11.56 7.74
C LEU A 47 8.23 10.11 7.74
N PHE A 48 7.63 9.22 6.96
CA PHE A 48 7.96 7.80 6.93
C PHE A 48 8.92 7.42 5.79
N GLU A 49 9.22 8.32 4.86
CA GLU A 49 10.25 8.09 3.83
C GLU A 49 11.65 8.09 4.47
N GLY A 50 12.55 7.26 3.93
CA GLY A 50 13.91 7.10 4.43
C GLY A 50 14.04 6.09 5.57
N HIS A 51 15.14 6.20 6.31
CA HIS A 51 15.57 5.24 7.33
C HIS A 51 14.97 5.56 8.70
N HIS A 52 14.22 4.60 9.26
CA HIS A 52 13.60 4.74 10.58
C HIS A 52 13.59 3.41 11.34
N ASP A 53 13.44 3.50 12.67
CA ASP A 53 12.97 2.37 13.46
C ASP A 53 11.44 2.30 13.42
N PHE A 54 10.89 1.36 12.66
CA PHE A 54 9.45 1.17 12.51
C PHE A 54 8.81 0.31 13.62
N LYS A 55 9.48 0.08 14.75
CA LYS A 55 8.97 -0.73 15.88
C LYS A 55 7.57 -0.32 16.36
N ARG A 56 7.24 0.98 16.33
CA ARG A 56 5.91 1.51 16.70
C ARG A 56 4.91 1.51 15.56
N PHE A 57 5.37 1.21 14.36
CA PHE A 57 4.60 1.20 13.12
C PHE A 57 4.56 -0.19 12.50
N ALA A 58 4.91 -1.25 13.22
CA ALA A 58 4.78 -2.63 12.77
C ALA A 58 4.28 -3.54 13.90
N LYS A 59 3.90 -4.78 13.55
CA LYS A 59 3.80 -5.87 14.50
C LYS A 59 5.20 -6.48 14.66
N ASN A 60 5.74 -6.41 15.86
CA ASN A 60 7.08 -6.89 16.14
C ASN A 60 7.15 -8.42 16.03
N GLU A 61 8.16 -8.90 15.31
CA GLU A 61 8.47 -10.30 15.14
C GLU A 61 9.80 -10.59 15.86
N THR A 62 9.85 -11.67 16.63
CA THR A 62 11.07 -12.06 17.37
C THR A 62 12.21 -12.31 16.38
N GLY A 63 13.38 -11.69 16.63
CA GLY A 63 14.58 -11.89 15.80
C GLY A 63 14.60 -11.10 14.49
N ARG A 64 13.63 -10.21 14.24
CA ARG A 64 13.60 -9.34 13.05
C ARG A 64 13.90 -7.90 13.42
N SER A 65 14.85 -7.28 12.71
CA SER A 65 15.10 -5.84 12.82
C SER A 65 13.87 -5.04 12.38
N THR A 66 13.58 -3.97 13.11
CA THR A 66 12.55 -2.98 12.76
C THR A 66 13.14 -1.73 12.11
N VAL A 67 14.47 -1.64 12.05
CA VAL A 67 15.21 -0.56 11.38
C VAL A 67 15.36 -0.89 9.90
N MET A 68 14.76 -0.08 9.04
CA MET A 68 14.77 -0.25 7.58
C MET A 68 14.47 1.08 6.89
N ALA A 69 14.54 1.09 5.55
CA ALA A 69 14.17 2.25 4.73
C ALA A 69 12.91 2.00 3.92
N ILE A 70 12.05 3.02 3.83
CA ILE A 70 11.03 3.12 2.78
C ILE A 70 11.60 4.06 1.71
N ASP A 71 11.69 3.59 0.47
CA ASP A 71 12.30 4.35 -0.63
C ASP A 71 11.41 5.52 -1.08
N SER A 72 10.11 5.26 -1.22
CA SER A 72 9.14 6.29 -1.58
C SER A 72 7.76 6.03 -0.99
N ILE A 73 7.05 7.14 -0.74
CA ILE A 73 5.63 7.21 -0.37
C ILE A 73 5.01 8.32 -1.23
N ASP A 74 4.39 7.89 -2.32
CA ASP A 74 3.82 8.77 -3.32
C ASP A 74 2.30 8.89 -3.11
N VAL A 75 1.85 10.09 -2.80
CA VAL A 75 0.42 10.39 -2.58
C VAL A 75 -0.14 11.10 -3.80
N ARG A 76 -1.23 10.58 -4.36
CA ARG A 76 -2.01 11.25 -5.38
C ARG A 76 -3.50 11.22 -5.05
N TYR A 77 -4.22 12.17 -5.60
CA TYR A 77 -5.67 12.30 -5.42
C TYR A 77 -6.35 12.25 -6.78
N GLU A 78 -7.38 11.40 -6.89
CA GLU A 78 -8.18 11.30 -8.11
C GLU A 78 -9.56 10.74 -7.80
N ASN A 79 -10.61 11.31 -8.41
CA ASN A 79 -11.98 10.78 -8.35
C ASN A 79 -12.52 10.55 -6.92
N GLY A 80 -12.22 11.46 -5.98
CA GLY A 80 -12.68 11.34 -4.58
C GLY A 80 -11.88 10.35 -3.72
N LEU A 81 -10.76 9.85 -4.24
CA LEU A 81 -9.90 8.87 -3.58
C LEU A 81 -8.50 9.44 -3.40
N ILE A 82 -7.91 9.16 -2.24
CA ILE A 82 -6.49 9.36 -1.97
C ILE A 82 -5.80 8.02 -2.16
N ILE A 83 -4.79 8.01 -3.01
CA ILE A 83 -4.03 6.83 -3.40
C ILE A 83 -2.59 7.05 -2.93
N THR A 84 -2.15 6.19 -2.01
CA THR A 84 -0.79 6.20 -1.47
C THR A 84 -0.05 4.97 -1.97
N ASP A 85 1.01 5.17 -2.75
CA ASP A 85 1.89 4.12 -3.21
C ASP A 85 3.17 4.08 -2.35
N PHE A 86 3.59 2.89 -1.96
CA PHE A 86 4.77 2.63 -1.13
C PHE A 86 5.76 1.77 -1.89
N CYS A 87 7.04 2.12 -1.84
CA CYS A 87 8.15 1.32 -2.37
C CYS A 87 9.21 1.09 -1.28
N ALA A 88 9.63 -0.17 -1.11
CA ALA A 88 10.74 -0.54 -0.23
C ALA A 88 11.32 -1.91 -0.61
N ASP A 89 12.50 -2.24 -0.11
CA ASP A 89 13.09 -3.59 -0.22
C ASP A 89 12.16 -4.65 0.36
N TYR A 90 11.62 -4.38 1.55
CA TYR A 90 10.65 -5.23 2.23
C TYR A 90 9.78 -4.39 3.15
N PHE A 91 8.69 -4.98 3.64
CA PHE A 91 7.86 -4.37 4.69
C PHE A 91 7.75 -5.32 5.88
N LEU A 92 7.68 -4.75 7.07
CA LEU A 92 7.41 -5.47 8.32
C LEU A 92 5.92 -5.85 8.40
N TRP A 93 5.61 -6.81 9.28
CA TRP A 93 4.22 -7.25 9.45
C TRP A 93 3.32 -6.08 9.88
N ASN A 94 2.23 -5.85 9.14
CA ASN A 94 1.26 -4.76 9.32
C ASN A 94 1.81 -3.34 9.12
N GLN A 95 3.03 -3.17 8.60
CA GLN A 95 3.71 -1.87 8.59
C GLN A 95 2.91 -0.78 7.89
N ILE A 96 2.55 -1.02 6.63
CA ILE A 96 1.82 -0.04 5.81
C ILE A 96 0.49 0.34 6.47
N ARG A 97 -0.25 -0.63 7.02
CA ARG A 97 -1.55 -0.35 7.67
C ARG A 97 -1.41 0.45 8.96
N ARG A 98 -0.29 0.32 9.67
CA ARG A 98 0.00 1.11 10.88
C ARG A 98 0.50 2.51 10.54
N ILE A 99 1.31 2.65 9.49
CA ILE A 99 1.68 3.94 8.90
C ILE A 99 0.43 4.69 8.44
N MET A 100 -0.43 4.04 7.66
CA MET A 100 -1.68 4.63 7.20
C MET A 100 -2.61 5.00 8.35
N ALA A 101 -2.61 4.25 9.46
CA ALA A 101 -3.38 4.64 10.64
C ALA A 101 -2.87 5.98 11.19
N ALA A 102 -1.56 6.18 11.33
CA ALA A 102 -0.97 7.42 11.77
C ALA A 102 -1.30 8.60 10.83
N ILE A 103 -1.10 8.42 9.53
CA ILE A 103 -1.41 9.43 8.50
C ILE A 103 -2.89 9.84 8.55
N LEU A 104 -3.79 8.87 8.69
CA LEU A 104 -5.23 9.12 8.80
C LEU A 104 -5.63 9.83 10.09
N GLN A 105 -4.97 9.56 11.21
CA GLN A 105 -5.24 10.30 12.45
C GLN A 105 -4.78 11.75 12.36
N VAL A 106 -3.58 11.98 11.82
CA VAL A 106 -3.04 13.35 11.64
C VAL A 106 -3.89 14.17 10.68
N SER A 107 -4.26 13.59 9.54
CA SER A 107 -5.09 14.27 8.55
C SER A 107 -6.54 14.53 9.01
N LYS A 108 -7.00 13.84 10.05
CA LYS A 108 -8.30 14.10 10.70
C LYS A 108 -8.19 15.01 11.93
N GLY A 109 -6.98 15.50 12.26
CA GLY A 109 -6.74 16.31 13.44
C GLY A 109 -6.84 15.57 14.78
N MET A 110 -6.84 14.23 14.76
CA MET A 110 -6.88 13.41 15.98
C MET A 110 -5.49 13.18 16.59
N SER A 111 -4.43 13.50 15.84
CA SER A 111 -3.04 13.46 16.28
C SER A 111 -2.23 14.54 15.57
N SER A 112 -1.06 14.86 16.09
CA SER A 112 -0.13 15.82 15.52
C SER A 112 1.01 15.14 14.76
N MET A 113 1.72 15.93 13.93
CA MET A 113 2.97 15.48 13.30
C MET A 113 4.03 15.12 14.33
N ASP A 114 4.06 15.84 15.45
CA ASP A 114 5.05 15.62 16.49
C ASP A 114 4.79 14.32 17.27
N ASP A 115 3.53 13.89 17.40
CA ASP A 115 3.18 12.56 17.92
C ASP A 115 3.76 11.43 17.05
N VAL A 116 3.76 11.63 15.73
CA VAL A 116 4.34 10.68 14.76
C VAL A 116 5.86 10.65 14.91
N LYS A 117 6.50 11.82 14.92
CA LYS A 117 7.96 11.94 15.09
C LYS A 117 8.43 11.35 16.42
N ALA A 118 7.72 11.60 17.52
CA ALA A 118 8.05 11.05 18.84
C ALA A 118 8.05 9.52 18.83
N LYS A 119 7.07 8.89 18.15
CA LYS A 119 7.00 7.43 18.01
C LYS A 119 8.06 6.87 17.06
N LEU A 120 8.44 7.61 16.01
CA LEU A 120 9.61 7.28 15.19
C LEU A 120 10.91 7.39 16.00
N ALA A 121 10.97 8.30 16.97
CA ALA A 121 12.08 8.46 17.91
C ALA A 121 12.05 7.47 19.09
N GLY A 122 11.08 6.56 19.13
CA GLY A 122 11.03 5.44 20.10
C GLY A 122 10.01 5.56 21.22
N GLU A 123 9.28 6.68 21.31
CA GLU A 123 8.18 6.85 22.27
C GLU A 123 7.19 5.68 22.18
N ASP A 124 6.73 5.20 23.34
CA ASP A 124 5.73 4.14 23.40
C ASP A 124 4.37 4.57 22.82
N GLY A 125 3.55 3.58 22.47
CA GLY A 125 2.21 3.80 21.92
C GLY A 125 2.05 3.40 20.45
N THR A 126 0.84 3.58 19.93
CA THR A 126 0.47 3.20 18.57
C THR A 126 -0.75 3.98 18.08
N PHE A 127 -0.82 4.23 16.77
CA PHE A 127 -2.00 4.80 16.11
C PHE A 127 -3.06 3.73 15.72
N GLY A 128 -2.91 2.49 16.20
CA GLY A 128 -3.78 1.38 15.81
C GLY A 128 -3.41 0.81 14.43
N ILE A 129 -4.39 0.23 13.75
CA ILE A 129 -4.21 -0.42 12.44
C ILE A 129 -5.35 -0.02 11.49
N ALA A 130 -5.00 0.54 10.32
CA ALA A 130 -5.99 0.89 9.31
C ALA A 130 -6.65 -0.37 8.74
N LYS A 131 -7.83 -0.24 8.10
CA LYS A 131 -8.56 -1.38 7.53
C LYS A 131 -7.73 -2.13 6.47
N PRO A 132 -7.95 -3.44 6.26
CA PRO A 132 -7.21 -4.18 5.24
C PRO A 132 -7.67 -3.85 3.81
N ASP A 133 -8.93 -3.44 3.64
CA ASP A 133 -9.60 -3.37 2.33
C ASP A 133 -8.93 -2.41 1.33
N GLY A 134 -8.24 -1.38 1.82
CA GLY A 134 -7.54 -0.42 0.99
C GLY A 134 -6.16 -0.88 0.50
N LEU A 135 -5.59 -1.95 1.08
CA LEU A 135 -4.21 -2.37 0.82
C LEU A 135 -4.14 -3.39 -0.33
N THR A 136 -3.32 -3.09 -1.33
CA THR A 136 -3.02 -3.98 -2.46
C THR A 136 -1.52 -4.09 -2.66
N LEU A 137 -0.99 -5.31 -2.80
CA LEU A 137 0.35 -5.53 -3.36
C LEU A 137 0.26 -5.32 -4.87
N LEU A 138 0.93 -4.30 -5.39
CA LEU A 138 0.93 -3.98 -6.81
C LEU A 138 1.94 -4.81 -7.57
N ASP A 139 3.18 -4.89 -7.05
CA ASP A 139 4.27 -5.54 -7.76
C ASP A 139 5.39 -6.01 -6.82
N VAL A 140 6.15 -6.98 -7.30
CA VAL A 140 7.37 -7.51 -6.68
C VAL A 140 8.41 -7.67 -7.78
N THR A 141 9.46 -6.87 -7.71
CA THR A 141 10.48 -6.84 -8.78
C THR A 141 11.71 -7.65 -8.39
N TYR A 142 12.37 -8.18 -9.41
CA TYR A 142 13.67 -8.86 -9.32
C TYR A 142 14.58 -8.25 -10.39
N PRO A 143 15.89 -8.04 -10.14
CA PRO A 143 16.73 -7.26 -11.04
C PRO A 143 16.86 -7.86 -12.45
N ASP A 144 16.86 -9.19 -12.54
CA ASP A 144 17.17 -9.93 -13.76
C ASP A 144 15.98 -10.78 -14.25
N LEU A 145 14.76 -10.50 -13.81
CA LEU A 145 13.56 -11.21 -14.27
C LEU A 145 12.55 -10.26 -14.91
N GLU A 146 12.10 -10.67 -16.10
CA GLU A 146 11.02 -10.00 -16.82
C GLU A 146 9.84 -10.96 -16.99
N PHE A 147 8.69 -10.57 -16.45
CA PHE A 147 7.47 -11.36 -16.54
C PHE A 147 6.72 -11.06 -17.85
N LYS A 148 6.60 -12.07 -18.71
CA LYS A 148 5.87 -11.97 -19.98
C LYS A 148 4.38 -12.09 -19.73
N ARG A 149 3.62 -11.09 -20.19
CA ARG A 149 2.15 -11.10 -20.16
C ARG A 149 1.62 -11.80 -21.42
N PRO A 150 0.51 -12.54 -21.32
CA PRO A 150 -0.15 -13.07 -22.51
C PRO A 150 -0.77 -11.93 -23.32
N ASP A 151 -0.81 -12.08 -24.64
CA ASP A 151 -1.45 -11.11 -25.55
C ASP A 151 -2.93 -10.91 -25.24
N ILE A 152 -3.60 -11.98 -24.79
CA ILE A 152 -5.00 -11.97 -24.38
C ILE A 152 -5.06 -12.24 -22.88
N LEU A 153 -5.57 -11.26 -22.13
CA LEU A 153 -5.71 -11.39 -20.68
C LEU A 153 -6.83 -12.39 -20.35
N PRO A 154 -6.55 -13.42 -19.53
CA PRO A 154 -7.53 -14.47 -19.22
C PRO A 154 -8.76 -13.96 -18.44
N TYR A 155 -8.73 -12.72 -17.94
CA TYR A 155 -9.80 -12.06 -17.20
C TYR A 155 -10.45 -10.90 -17.95
N GLU A 156 -10.12 -10.66 -19.22
CA GLU A 156 -10.61 -9.49 -19.97
C GLU A 156 -12.14 -9.40 -20.00
N LYS A 157 -12.82 -10.51 -20.28
CA LYS A 157 -14.30 -10.57 -20.30
C LYS A 157 -14.91 -10.20 -18.95
N ARG A 158 -14.29 -10.65 -17.85
CA ARG A 158 -14.75 -10.31 -16.50
C ARG A 158 -14.49 -8.85 -16.18
N LEU A 159 -13.29 -8.34 -16.48
CA LEU A 159 -12.94 -6.94 -16.28
C LEU A 159 -13.92 -6.01 -17.00
N ARG A 160 -14.22 -6.30 -18.29
CA ARG A 160 -15.22 -5.56 -19.07
C ARG A 160 -16.61 -5.58 -18.41
N ARG A 161 -17.04 -6.73 -17.88
CA ARG A 161 -18.32 -6.85 -17.16
C ARG A 161 -18.32 -6.03 -15.87
N ASP A 162 -17.26 -6.12 -15.08
CA ASP A 162 -17.18 -5.45 -13.79
C ASP A 162 -17.12 -3.91 -13.99
N LEU A 163 -16.39 -3.43 -15.00
CA LEU A 163 -16.40 -2.02 -15.42
C LEU A 163 -17.78 -1.54 -15.90
N TYR A 164 -18.50 -2.37 -16.66
CA TYR A 164 -19.87 -2.06 -17.08
C TYR A 164 -20.82 -1.96 -15.88
N LEU A 165 -20.74 -2.90 -14.93
CA LEU A 165 -21.59 -2.84 -13.73
C LEU A 165 -21.26 -1.62 -12.87
N ASP A 166 -19.98 -1.24 -12.75
CA ASP A 166 -19.56 -0.03 -12.04
C ASP A 166 -20.07 1.24 -12.74
N SER A 167 -20.01 1.30 -14.08
CA SER A 167 -20.53 2.46 -14.82
C SER A 167 -22.04 2.62 -14.67
N VAL A 168 -22.81 1.53 -14.72
CA VAL A 168 -24.26 1.54 -14.46
C VAL A 168 -24.56 2.03 -13.04
N ARG A 169 -23.83 1.55 -12.03
CA ARG A 169 -24.00 2.00 -10.63
C ARG A 169 -23.70 3.48 -10.48
N ARG A 170 -22.61 3.98 -11.08
CA ARG A 170 -22.26 5.41 -11.07
C ARG A 170 -23.33 6.25 -11.75
N MET A 171 -23.87 5.81 -12.89
CA MET A 171 -24.95 6.52 -13.58
C MET A 171 -26.20 6.60 -12.70
N PHE A 172 -26.59 5.49 -12.07
CA PHE A 172 -27.72 5.46 -11.14
C PHE A 172 -27.52 6.46 -9.99
N HIS A 173 -26.37 6.42 -9.30
CA HIS A 173 -26.10 7.35 -8.19
C HIS A 173 -26.01 8.81 -8.60
N LYS A 174 -25.55 9.12 -9.83
CA LYS A 174 -25.53 10.49 -10.35
C LYS A 174 -26.90 11.02 -10.77
N SER A 175 -27.86 10.13 -10.98
CA SER A 175 -29.23 10.49 -11.37
C SER A 175 -30.19 10.68 -10.20
N LEU A 176 -29.75 10.33 -8.98
CA LEU A 176 -30.43 10.61 -7.71
C LEU A 176 -30.16 12.05 -7.28
#